data_AF-A0A521BAI3-F1
#
_entry.id   AF-A0A521BAI3-F1
#
_cell.length_a   1.000
_cell.length_b   1.000
_cell.length_c   1.000
_cell.angle_alpha   90.00
_cell.angle_beta   90.00
_cell.angle_gamma   90.00
#
_symmetry.space_group_name_H-M   'P 1'
#
loop_
_entity.id
_entity.type
_entity.pdbx_description
1 polymer ?
#
loop_
_entity_poly.entity_id
_entity_poly.type
_entity_poly.pdbx_seq_one_letter_code
_entity_poly.pdbx_strand_id
1 'polypeptide(L)'
;MSEKYSSEFKAKVALEAVSQGRTVIEKIAEKYDLSEDQVIAWTAQLHEDAARIFAAQSAHEEESDAEDVEIATEDDEFAVAVSQGVMSDELNYKKLIFWSSFGTALVIIFVIGLVFFSQYSLFEAQREVSNQTVFSDVNDLYERQEEELNSFGVVDIEEGIYRIPIDSAISKIAVD
;
A
#
# COMPACT_ATOMS: atom_id res chain seq x y z
N MET A 1 -34.50 -4.83 -30.21
CA MET A 1 -33.68 -4.37 -31.36
C MET A 1 -32.82 -5.55 -31.77
N SER A 2 -32.83 -5.95 -33.05
CA SER A 2 -32.13 -7.16 -33.52
C SER A 2 -30.62 -7.05 -33.26
N GLU A 3 -30.07 -7.97 -32.47
CA GLU A 3 -28.64 -8.04 -32.10
C GLU A 3 -27.71 -8.04 -33.34
N LYS A 4 -28.21 -8.57 -34.47
CA LYS A 4 -27.54 -8.60 -35.79
C LYS A 4 -27.16 -7.22 -36.38
N TYR A 5 -27.65 -6.10 -35.82
CA TYR A 5 -27.32 -4.75 -36.32
C TYR A 5 -26.72 -3.83 -35.25
N SER A 6 -26.30 -4.39 -34.11
CA SER A 6 -25.55 -3.63 -33.10
C SER A 6 -24.26 -3.06 -33.71
N SER A 7 -23.85 -1.88 -33.25
CA SER A 7 -22.59 -1.23 -33.65
C SER A 7 -21.38 -2.14 -33.43
N GLU A 8 -21.38 -2.88 -32.31
CA GLU A 8 -20.35 -3.86 -31.98
C GLU A 8 -20.28 -5.01 -32.99
N PHE A 9 -21.45 -5.53 -33.40
CA PHE A 9 -21.51 -6.63 -34.37
C PHE A 9 -21.03 -6.18 -35.75
N LYS A 10 -21.44 -5.00 -36.20
CA LYS A 10 -20.96 -4.41 -37.47
C LYS A 10 -19.45 -4.19 -37.46
N ALA A 11 -18.91 -3.65 -36.37
CA ALA A 11 -17.48 -3.45 -36.21
C ALA A 11 -16.70 -4.77 -36.26
N LYS A 12 -17.22 -5.82 -35.59
CA LYS A 12 -16.61 -7.16 -35.58
C LYS A 12 -16.58 -7.79 -36.97
N VAL A 13 -17.71 -7.76 -37.69
CA VAL A 13 -17.82 -8.30 -39.06
C VAL A 13 -16.93 -7.51 -40.03
N ALA A 14 -16.93 -6.18 -39.94
CA ALA A 14 -16.08 -5.32 -40.77
C ALA A 14 -14.59 -5.56 -40.51
N LEU A 15 -14.18 -5.72 -39.25
CA LEU A 15 -12.79 -6.02 -38.89
C LEU A 15 -12.36 -7.41 -39.39
N GLU A 16 -13.21 -8.42 -39.25
CA GLU A 16 -12.95 -9.78 -39.76
C GLU A 16 -12.76 -9.75 -41.29
N ALA A 17 -13.60 -9.00 -42.00
CA ALA A 17 -13.48 -8.83 -43.46
C ALA A 17 -12.23 -8.06 -43.89
N VAL A 18 -11.82 -7.01 -43.17
CA VAL A 18 -10.57 -6.28 -43.44
C VAL A 18 -9.34 -7.15 -43.16
N SER A 19 -9.36 -7.94 -42.09
CA SER A 19 -8.20 -8.77 -41.69
C SER A 19 -7.96 -9.97 -42.61
N GLN A 20 -9.02 -10.58 -43.14
CA GLN A 20 -8.93 -11.78 -43.98
C GLN A 20 -8.91 -11.46 -45.49
N GLY A 21 -9.25 -10.23 -45.87
CA GLY A 21 -9.19 -9.73 -47.25
C GLY A 21 -10.43 -10.06 -48.09
N ARG A 22 -10.49 -9.46 -49.28
CA ARG A 22 -11.68 -9.46 -50.18
C ARG A 22 -12.14 -10.85 -50.61
N THR A 23 -11.26 -11.85 -50.60
CA THR A 23 -11.57 -13.23 -51.01
C THR A 23 -12.43 -14.01 -50.00
N VAL A 24 -12.70 -13.44 -48.82
CA VAL A 24 -13.43 -14.12 -47.74
C VAL A 24 -14.77 -13.46 -47.42
N ILE A 25 -15.13 -12.38 -48.16
CA ILE A 25 -16.39 -11.64 -47.97
C ILE A 25 -17.61 -12.55 -48.16
N GLU A 26 -17.62 -13.38 -49.20
CA GLU A 26 -18.69 -14.35 -49.49
C GLU A 26 -18.89 -15.34 -48.33
N LYS A 27 -17.80 -15.87 -47.77
CA LYS A 27 -17.84 -16.81 -46.63
C LYS A 27 -18.28 -16.14 -45.33
N ILE A 28 -17.91 -14.88 -45.13
CA ILE A 28 -18.31 -14.09 -43.96
C ILE A 28 -19.79 -13.73 -44.04
N ALA A 29 -20.26 -13.35 -45.23
CA ALA A 29 -21.66 -13.09 -45.52
C ALA A 29 -22.52 -14.33 -45.24
N GLU A 30 -22.11 -15.51 -45.71
CA GLU A 30 -22.78 -16.79 -45.44
C GLU A 30 -22.75 -17.16 -43.94
N LYS A 31 -21.60 -17.03 -43.28
CA LYS A 31 -21.41 -17.35 -41.85
C LYS A 31 -22.32 -16.54 -40.93
N TYR A 32 -22.59 -15.28 -41.29
CA TYR A 32 -23.36 -14.35 -40.47
C TYR A 32 -24.78 -14.10 -41.00
N ASP A 33 -25.20 -14.78 -42.07
CA ASP A 33 -26.51 -14.62 -42.71
C ASP A 33 -26.76 -13.14 -43.12
N LEU A 34 -25.75 -12.56 -43.78
CA LEU A 34 -25.69 -11.18 -44.25
C LEU A 34 -25.50 -11.16 -45.78
N SER A 35 -25.85 -10.06 -46.43
CA SER A 35 -25.50 -9.87 -47.84
C SER A 35 -24.06 -9.37 -48.00
N GLU A 36 -23.40 -9.73 -49.11
CA GLU A 36 -22.05 -9.25 -49.42
C GLU A 36 -21.97 -7.71 -49.44
N ASP A 37 -23.00 -7.06 -49.99
CA ASP A 37 -23.13 -5.61 -50.02
C ASP A 37 -23.12 -4.98 -48.62
N GLN A 38 -23.73 -5.65 -47.62
CA GLN A 38 -23.74 -5.17 -46.23
C GLN A 38 -22.35 -5.25 -45.60
N VAL A 39 -21.64 -6.34 -45.83
CA VAL A 39 -20.26 -6.51 -45.33
C VAL A 39 -19.35 -5.45 -45.96
N ILE A 40 -19.47 -5.23 -47.27
CA ILE A 40 -18.70 -4.21 -47.99
C ILE A 40 -19.02 -2.81 -47.44
N ALA A 41 -20.29 -2.47 -47.26
CA ALA A 41 -20.71 -1.18 -46.72
C ALA A 41 -20.14 -0.94 -45.32
N TRP A 42 -20.15 -1.94 -44.44
CA TRP A 42 -19.60 -1.80 -43.09
C TRP A 42 -18.06 -1.71 -43.08
N THR A 43 -17.37 -2.40 -44.00
CA THR A 43 -15.91 -2.23 -44.13
C THR A 43 -15.51 -0.84 -44.59
N ALA A 44 -16.27 -0.25 -45.52
CA ALA A 44 -16.05 1.11 -45.97
C ALA A 44 -16.31 2.12 -44.83
N GLN A 45 -17.41 1.93 -44.10
CA GLN A 45 -17.74 2.75 -42.93
C GLN A 45 -16.65 2.66 -41.85
N LEU A 46 -16.14 1.46 -41.56
CA LEU A 46 -15.05 1.27 -40.60
C LEU A 46 -13.77 2.00 -41.04
N HIS A 47 -13.44 2.00 -42.33
CA HIS A 47 -12.26 2.68 -42.85
C HIS A 47 -12.38 4.21 -42.75
N GLU A 48 -13.56 4.77 -43.02
CA GLU A 48 -13.85 6.20 -42.90
C GLU A 48 -13.84 6.66 -41.44
N ASP A 49 -14.52 5.91 -40.56
CA ASP A 49 -14.63 6.24 -39.15
C ASP A 49 -13.35 5.91 -38.36
N ALA A 50 -12.49 5.01 -38.83
CA ALA A 50 -11.23 4.66 -38.16
C ALA A 50 -10.34 5.90 -37.96
N ALA A 51 -10.16 6.72 -38.99
CA ALA A 51 -9.37 7.94 -38.89
C ALA A 51 -9.95 8.91 -37.83
N ARG A 52 -11.28 9.01 -37.76
CA ARG A 52 -11.98 9.82 -36.75
C ARG A 52 -11.83 9.24 -35.34
N ILE A 53 -11.85 7.93 -35.17
CA ILE A 53 -11.68 7.29 -33.85
C ILE A 53 -10.27 7.53 -33.32
N PHE A 54 -9.24 7.41 -34.17
CA PHE A 54 -7.86 7.70 -33.77
C PHE A 54 -7.62 9.19 -33.54
N ALA A 55 -8.29 10.08 -34.27
CA ALA A 55 -8.23 11.53 -34.05
C ALA A 55 -9.06 12.00 -32.82
N ALA A 56 -10.20 11.37 -32.54
CA ALA A 56 -11.05 11.71 -31.40
C ALA A 56 -10.41 11.32 -30.06
N GLN A 57 -9.52 10.32 -30.05
CA GLN A 57 -8.68 10.03 -28.90
C GLN A 57 -7.69 11.18 -28.60
N SER A 58 -7.28 11.95 -29.61
CA SER A 58 -6.45 13.15 -29.45
C SER A 58 -7.26 14.40 -29.09
N ALA A 59 -8.54 14.46 -29.49
CA ALA A 59 -9.38 15.65 -29.29
C ALA A 59 -10.14 15.69 -27.94
N HIS A 60 -10.20 14.58 -27.18
CA HIS A 60 -10.90 14.58 -25.88
C HIS A 60 -10.10 15.21 -24.72
N GLU A 61 -8.91 15.77 -25.01
CA GLU A 61 -8.08 16.52 -24.05
C GLU A 61 -8.07 18.05 -24.31
N GLU A 62 -8.80 18.56 -25.32
CA GLU A 62 -8.64 19.94 -25.83
C GLU A 62 -9.77 20.95 -25.49
N GLU A 63 -10.66 20.71 -24.52
CA GLU A 63 -11.64 21.74 -24.12
C GLU A 63 -11.61 22.00 -22.61
N SER A 64 -10.83 23.01 -22.18
CA SER A 64 -11.09 23.82 -20.99
C SER A 64 -10.09 24.99 -20.85
N ASP A 65 -10.55 26.17 -21.26
CA ASP A 65 -10.14 27.53 -20.89
C ASP A 65 -8.71 28.03 -21.20
N ALA A 66 -8.62 28.83 -22.27
CA ALA A 66 -7.57 29.82 -22.45
C ALA A 66 -8.19 31.23 -22.34
N GLU A 67 -7.70 32.02 -21.37
CA GLU A 67 -7.91 33.47 -21.37
C GLU A 67 -7.09 34.08 -22.51
N ASP A 68 -7.80 34.73 -23.43
CA ASP A 68 -7.27 35.31 -24.67
C ASP A 68 -6.47 36.60 -24.37
N VAL A 69 -5.17 36.60 -24.73
CA VAL A 69 -4.36 37.82 -24.81
C VAL A 69 -3.94 37.99 -26.27
N GLU A 70 -4.72 38.79 -26.98
CA GLU A 70 -4.54 39.09 -28.41
C GLU A 70 -3.28 39.95 -28.63
N ILE A 71 -2.28 39.41 -29.32
CA ILE A 71 -1.16 40.16 -29.87
C ILE A 71 -1.28 40.11 -31.40
N ALA A 72 -1.69 41.21 -32.01
CA ALA A 72 -1.84 41.32 -33.46
C ALA A 72 -0.47 41.44 -34.15
N THR A 73 -0.04 40.37 -34.81
CA THR A 73 1.06 40.39 -35.79
C THR A 73 0.62 39.66 -37.06
N GLU A 74 0.97 40.21 -38.23
CA GLU A 74 0.46 39.81 -39.56
C GLU A 74 1.20 38.62 -40.18
N ASP A 75 2.04 37.91 -39.40
CA ASP A 75 2.92 36.84 -39.89
C ASP A 75 2.63 35.53 -39.13
N ASP A 76 1.66 34.76 -39.65
CA ASP A 76 1.13 33.54 -39.04
C ASP A 76 2.21 32.47 -38.80
N GLU A 77 3.27 32.43 -39.62
CA GLU A 77 4.34 31.44 -39.50
C GLU A 77 5.26 31.73 -38.30
N PHE A 78 5.47 33.00 -37.96
CA PHE A 78 6.30 33.42 -36.84
C PHE A 78 5.56 33.28 -35.50
N ALA A 79 4.24 33.50 -35.48
CA ALA A 79 3.39 33.27 -34.31
C ALA A 79 3.37 31.78 -33.88
N VAL A 80 3.38 30.86 -34.86
CA VAL A 80 3.46 29.41 -34.63
C VAL A 80 4.86 28.99 -34.14
N ALA A 81 5.93 29.58 -34.68
CA ALA A 81 7.31 29.23 -34.31
C ALA A 81 7.73 29.74 -32.91
N VAL A 82 7.22 30.91 -32.47
CA VAL A 82 7.54 31.49 -31.15
C VAL A 82 6.76 30.81 -30.02
N SER A 83 5.57 30.26 -30.30
CA SER A 83 4.78 29.52 -29.32
C SER A 83 5.34 28.12 -29.01
N GLN A 84 6.16 27.53 -29.89
CA GLN A 84 6.87 26.27 -29.63
C GLN A 84 8.18 26.51 -28.83
N GLY A 85 8.05 27.15 -27.66
CA GLY A 85 9.14 27.36 -26.70
C GLY A 85 8.98 26.47 -25.46
N VAL A 86 10.08 25.75 -25.14
CA VAL A 86 10.36 24.94 -23.93
C VAL A 86 9.25 24.03 -23.41
N MET A 87 9.38 22.72 -23.73
CA MET A 87 8.76 21.56 -23.06
C MET A 87 7.52 21.91 -22.24
N SER A 88 6.33 21.78 -22.83
CA SER A 88 5.09 21.72 -22.06
C SER A 88 5.14 20.45 -21.20
N ASP A 89 5.64 20.61 -19.97
CA ASP A 89 5.65 19.56 -18.97
C ASP A 89 4.21 19.32 -18.52
N GLU A 90 3.51 18.46 -19.25
CA GLU A 90 2.18 17.97 -18.91
C GLU A 90 2.28 16.97 -17.75
N LEU A 91 2.66 17.50 -16.59
CA LEU A 91 2.66 16.75 -15.35
C LEU A 91 1.21 16.38 -15.03
N ASN A 92 0.91 15.08 -15.04
CA ASN A 92 -0.37 14.59 -14.56
C ASN A 92 -0.46 14.79 -13.04
N TYR A 93 -0.84 15.99 -12.62
CA TYR A 93 -0.90 16.40 -11.20
C TYR A 93 -1.84 15.50 -10.40
N LYS A 94 -2.91 14.95 -11.00
CA LYS A 94 -3.80 14.02 -10.32
C LYS A 94 -3.06 12.76 -9.90
N LYS A 95 -2.31 12.15 -10.82
CA LYS A 95 -1.50 10.96 -10.54
C LYS A 95 -0.31 11.29 -9.65
N LEU A 96 0.37 12.41 -9.88
CA LEU A 96 1.52 12.83 -9.07
C LEU A 96 1.16 13.14 -7.62
N ILE A 97 0.09 13.90 -7.39
CA ILE A 97 -0.39 14.21 -6.04
C ILE A 97 -0.92 12.94 -5.37
N PHE A 98 -1.56 12.04 -6.12
CA PHE A 98 -1.99 10.74 -5.59
C PHE A 98 -0.80 9.91 -5.09
N TRP A 99 0.24 9.70 -5.92
CA TRP A 99 1.39 8.90 -5.52
C TRP A 99 2.32 9.61 -4.52
N SER A 100 2.40 10.93 -4.56
CA SER A 100 3.16 11.74 -3.59
C SER A 100 2.47 11.74 -2.22
N SER A 101 1.16 11.97 -2.16
CA SER A 101 0.41 11.89 -0.90
C SER A 101 0.40 10.48 -0.32
N PHE A 102 0.27 9.45 -1.17
CA PHE A 102 0.36 8.07 -0.75
C PHE A 102 1.76 7.70 -0.23
N GLY A 103 2.81 8.10 -0.95
CA GLY A 103 4.21 7.85 -0.55
C GLY A 103 4.57 8.55 0.75
N THR A 104 4.20 9.82 0.89
CA THR A 104 4.41 10.59 2.13
C THR A 104 3.66 9.99 3.31
N ALA A 105 2.40 9.58 3.12
CA ALA A 105 1.64 8.88 4.17
C ALA A 105 2.29 7.57 4.60
N LEU A 106 2.79 6.76 3.65
CA LEU A 106 3.49 5.51 3.94
C LEU A 106 4.76 5.78 4.78
N VAL A 107 5.56 6.77 4.39
CA VAL A 107 6.77 7.16 5.14
C VAL A 107 6.42 7.62 6.55
N ILE A 108 5.36 8.43 6.73
CA ILE A 108 4.92 8.88 8.06
C ILE A 108 4.51 7.67 8.93
N ILE A 109 3.72 6.75 8.39
CA ILE A 109 3.30 5.52 9.09
C ILE A 109 4.53 4.68 9.46
N PHE A 110 5.50 4.56 8.56
CA PHE A 110 6.73 3.82 8.80
C PHE A 110 7.56 4.44 9.92
N VAL A 111 7.73 5.78 9.93
CA VAL A 111 8.45 6.51 10.98
C VAL A 111 7.75 6.34 12.33
N ILE A 112 6.42 6.46 12.39
CA ILE A 112 5.64 6.22 13.61
C ILE A 112 5.84 4.77 14.08
N GLY A 113 5.80 3.82 13.15
CA GLY A 113 6.07 2.40 13.41
C GLY A 113 7.46 2.17 14.00
N LEU A 114 8.50 2.82 13.48
CA LEU A 114 9.86 2.73 14.03
C LEU A 114 9.98 3.33 15.43
N VAL A 115 9.33 4.47 15.69
CA VAL A 115 9.32 5.07 17.03
C VAL A 115 8.62 4.14 18.02
N PHE A 116 7.46 3.61 17.65
CA PHE A 116 6.71 2.66 18.48
C PHE A 116 7.52 1.37 18.73
N PHE A 117 8.12 0.82 17.67
CA PHE A 117 8.99 -0.36 17.75
C PHE A 117 10.21 -0.10 18.65
N SER A 118 10.85 1.06 18.56
CA SER A 118 11.98 1.41 19.42
C SER A 118 11.59 1.49 20.89
N GLN A 119 10.43 2.05 21.22
CA GLN A 119 9.94 2.11 22.60
C GLN A 119 9.65 0.71 23.15
N TYR A 120 9.02 -0.13 22.34
CA TYR A 120 8.71 -1.51 22.72
C TYR A 120 9.98 -2.37 22.88
N SER A 121 10.93 -2.24 21.94
CA SER A 121 12.16 -3.03 21.90
C SER A 121 13.06 -2.79 23.12
N LEU A 122 13.22 -1.54 23.56
CA LEU A 122 14.00 -1.24 24.77
C LEU A 122 13.29 -1.70 26.04
N PHE A 123 11.96 -1.65 26.05
CA PHE A 123 11.15 -2.08 27.19
C PHE A 123 11.18 -3.60 27.39
N GLU A 124 11.20 -4.38 26.31
CA GLU A 124 11.35 -5.84 26.38
C GLU A 124 12.73 -6.26 26.88
N ALA A 125 13.80 -5.58 26.41
CA ALA A 125 15.16 -5.88 26.83
C ALA A 125 15.38 -5.65 28.35
N GLN A 126 14.67 -4.68 28.94
CA GLN A 126 14.74 -4.40 30.37
C GLN A 126 13.97 -5.43 31.23
N ARG A 127 12.86 -6.00 30.73
CA ARG A 127 12.06 -7.01 31.47
C ARG A 127 12.82 -8.31 31.71
N GLU A 128 13.62 -8.74 30.74
CA GLU A 128 14.43 -9.95 30.87
C GLU A 128 15.48 -9.80 31.98
N VAL A 129 16.18 -8.65 32.01
CA VAL A 129 17.19 -8.34 33.03
C VAL A 129 16.55 -8.14 34.39
N SER A 130 15.42 -7.43 34.49
CA SER A 130 14.76 -7.19 35.78
C SER A 130 14.25 -8.47 36.43
N ASN A 131 13.74 -9.43 35.65
CA ASN A 131 13.28 -10.70 36.20
C ASN A 131 14.43 -11.47 36.84
N GLN A 132 15.60 -11.50 36.19
CA GLN A 132 16.78 -12.18 36.74
C GLN A 132 17.34 -11.48 37.98
N THR A 133 17.34 -10.14 38.01
CA THR A 133 17.78 -9.37 39.18
C THR A 133 16.83 -9.52 40.37
N VAL A 134 15.51 -9.51 40.13
CA VAL A 134 14.50 -9.71 41.20
C VAL A 134 14.67 -11.05 41.90
N PHE A 135 15.01 -12.12 41.18
CA PHE A 135 15.32 -13.41 41.82
C PHE A 135 16.60 -13.39 42.66
N SER A 136 17.62 -12.62 42.27
CA SER A 136 18.85 -12.46 43.05
C SER A 136 18.62 -11.66 44.32
N ASP A 137 17.93 -10.52 44.22
CA ASP A 137 17.64 -9.64 45.36
C ASP A 137 16.78 -10.34 46.42
N VAL A 138 15.85 -11.20 45.99
CA VAL A 138 14.98 -11.96 46.90
C VAL A 138 15.79 -12.98 47.72
N ASN A 139 16.72 -13.71 47.10
CA ASN A 139 17.57 -14.65 47.83
C ASN A 139 18.50 -13.94 48.82
N ASP A 140 19.13 -12.83 48.42
CA ASP A 140 19.99 -12.03 49.31
C ASP A 140 19.24 -11.50 50.54
N LEU A 141 17.95 -11.13 50.38
CA LEU A 141 17.11 -10.71 51.49
C LEU A 141 16.76 -11.86 52.43
N TYR A 142 16.57 -13.08 51.91
CA TYR A 142 16.36 -14.26 52.75
C TYR A 142 17.62 -14.65 53.53
N GLU A 143 18.79 -14.61 52.90
CA GLU A 143 20.07 -14.91 53.56
C GLU A 143 20.36 -13.94 54.71
N ARG A 144 20.15 -12.63 54.49
CA ARG A 144 20.32 -11.62 55.56
C ARG A 144 19.33 -11.80 56.71
N GLN A 145 18.08 -12.14 56.40
CA GLN A 145 17.07 -12.43 57.42
C GLN A 145 17.43 -13.69 58.20
N GLU A 146 17.95 -14.72 57.54
CA GLU A 146 18.41 -15.94 58.20
C GLU A 146 19.61 -15.66 59.12
N GLU A 147 20.57 -14.83 58.69
CA GLU A 147 21.66 -14.35 59.56
C GLU A 147 21.15 -13.55 60.77
N GLU A 148 20.15 -12.69 60.58
CA GLU A 148 19.54 -11.91 61.67
C GLU A 148 18.81 -12.83 62.66
N LEU A 149 18.00 -13.76 62.16
CA LEU A 149 17.27 -14.75 62.98
C LEU A 149 18.23 -15.65 63.76
N ASN A 150 19.35 -16.04 63.16
CA ASN A 150 20.39 -16.83 63.81
C ASN A 150 21.23 -16.03 64.83
N SER A 151 21.19 -14.71 64.77
CA SER A 151 21.85 -13.84 65.74
C SER A 151 21.10 -13.75 67.07
N PHE A 152 19.78 -13.98 67.06
CA PHE A 152 18.94 -14.01 68.25
C PHE A 152 19.09 -15.34 69.01
N GLY A 153 19.18 -15.26 70.34
CA GLY A 153 19.23 -16.44 71.23
C GLY A 153 17.89 -16.65 71.94
N VAL A 154 17.60 -17.89 72.32
CA VAL A 154 16.42 -18.25 73.11
C VAL A 154 16.81 -18.34 74.59
N VAL A 155 15.94 -17.86 75.48
CA VAL A 155 16.17 -17.89 76.93
C VAL A 155 15.38 -19.05 77.52
N ASP A 156 16.09 -20.00 78.13
CA ASP A 156 15.49 -21.02 78.98
C ASP A 156 15.39 -20.48 80.41
N ILE A 157 14.19 -20.57 80.99
CA ILE A 157 13.88 -20.07 82.34
C ILE A 157 14.54 -20.91 83.46
N GLU A 158 14.97 -22.15 83.17
CA GLU A 158 15.60 -23.03 84.14
C GLU A 158 17.13 -23.11 84.00
N GLU A 159 17.68 -22.99 82.78
CA GLU A 159 19.11 -23.21 82.51
C GLU A 159 19.91 -22.02 81.92
N GLY A 160 19.29 -20.87 81.65
CA GLY A 160 19.98 -19.66 81.16
C GLY A 160 19.87 -19.42 79.65
N ILE A 161 20.70 -18.51 79.12
CA ILE A 161 20.58 -18.02 77.73
C ILE A 161 21.36 -18.93 76.76
N TYR A 162 20.65 -19.60 75.85
CA TYR A 162 21.26 -20.42 74.81
C TYR A 162 21.19 -19.74 73.43
N ARG A 163 22.33 -19.69 72.73
CA ARG A 163 22.41 -19.23 71.32
C ARG A 163 22.24 -20.44 70.40
N ILE A 164 20.98 -20.78 70.11
CA ILE A 164 20.64 -21.79 69.11
C ILE A 164 19.73 -21.15 68.06
N PRO A 165 19.95 -21.42 66.76
CA PRO A 165 19.05 -21.00 65.68
C PRO A 165 17.60 -21.28 66.03
N ILE A 166 16.72 -20.32 65.76
CA ILE A 166 15.29 -20.43 66.09
C ILE A 166 14.69 -21.71 65.47
N ASP A 167 15.03 -22.03 64.23
CA ASP A 167 14.52 -23.24 63.55
C ASP A 167 14.97 -24.54 64.21
N SER A 168 16.22 -24.58 64.69
CA SER A 168 16.73 -25.73 65.45
C SER A 168 16.07 -25.81 66.83
N ALA A 169 15.76 -24.67 67.46
CA ALA A 169 15.04 -24.63 68.73
C ALA A 169 13.59 -25.13 68.58
N ILE A 170 12.89 -24.68 67.54
CA ILE A 170 11.53 -25.14 67.20
C ILE A 170 11.54 -26.65 66.93
N SER A 171 12.50 -27.14 66.14
CA SER A 171 12.63 -28.57 65.87
C SER A 171 12.89 -29.40 67.13
N LYS A 172 13.66 -28.89 68.10
CA LYS A 172 13.91 -29.60 69.36
C LYS A 172 12.66 -29.67 70.23
N ILE A 173 11.88 -28.59 70.31
CA ILE A 173 10.62 -28.54 71.06
C ILE A 173 9.53 -29.38 70.39
N ALA A 174 9.53 -29.49 69.06
CA ALA A 174 8.54 -30.28 68.33
C ALA A 174 8.75 -31.80 68.41
N VAL A 175 9.92 -32.25 68.89
CA VAL A 175 10.32 -33.66 68.97
C VAL A 175 10.21 -34.22 70.40
N ASP A 176 10.08 -33.35 71.40
CA ASP A 176 9.82 -33.68 72.82
C ASP A 176 8.31 -33.68 73.12
#